data_AF-A0A6A7LLG8-F1
#
_entry.id   AF-A0A6A7LLG8-F1
#
_cell.length_a   1.000
_cell.length_b   1.000
_cell.length_c   1.000
_cell.angle_alpha   90.00
_cell.angle_beta   90.00
_cell.angle_gamma   90.00
#
_symmetry.space_group_name_H-M   'P 1'
#
loop_
_entity.id
_entity.type
_entity.pdbx_description
1 polymer ?
#
loop_
_entity_poly.entity_id
_entity_poly.type
_entity_poly.pdbx_seq_one_letter_code
_entity_poly.pdbx_strand_id
1 'polypeptide(L)' 'MLSLTKGELETLYRNESRAILKERLLLVLKAKGDGMIPALVAKGLHRSRSWTSDWLARYRKEGIDGLEN' A
#
# COMPACT_ATOMS: atom_id res chain seq x y z
N MET A 1 -14.53 -7.56 4.27
CA MET A 1 -13.75 -6.47 4.89
C MET A 1 -13.97 -5.21 4.09
N LEU A 2 -14.29 -4.11 4.77
CA LEU A 2 -14.34 -2.79 4.15
C LEU A 2 -12.90 -2.35 3.88
N SER A 3 -12.58 -2.10 2.61
CA SER A 3 -11.33 -1.44 2.25
C SER A 3 -11.39 0.01 2.71
N LEU A 4 -10.28 0.53 3.24
CA LEU A 4 -10.19 1.93 3.63
C LEU A 4 -10.44 2.85 2.43
N THR A 5 -11.08 3.98 2.70
CA THR A 5 -11.19 5.08 1.75
C THR A 5 -9.83 5.67 1.44
N LYS A 6 -9.72 6.37 0.31
CA LYS A 6 -8.49 7.10 -0.04
C LYS A 6 -8.07 8.10 1.06
N GLY A 7 -9.01 8.83 1.66
CA GLY A 7 -8.72 9.81 2.71
C GLY A 7 -8.13 9.18 3.98
N GLU A 8 -8.63 8.00 4.36
CA GLU A 8 -8.07 7.23 5.48
C GLU A 8 -6.65 6.74 5.16
N LEU A 9 -6.40 6.24 3.95
CA LEU A 9 -5.07 5.83 3.51
C LEU A 9 -4.08 7.00 3.46
N GLU A 10 -4.51 8.18 3.02
CA GLU A 10 -3.68 9.39 3.04
C GLU A 10 -3.31 9.80 4.46
N THR A 11 -4.28 9.75 5.39
CA THR A 11 -4.05 10.09 6.79
C THR A 11 -3.04 9.15 7.43
N LEU A 12 -3.20 7.83 7.21
CA LEU A 12 -2.23 6.83 7.69
C LEU A 12 -0.84 7.04 7.10
N TYR A 13 -0.74 7.25 5.78
CA TYR A 13 0.55 7.48 5.12
C TYR A 13 1.28 8.74 5.65
N ARG A 14 0.54 9.82 5.88
CA ARG A 14 1.11 11.07 6.40
C ARG A 14 1.62 10.91 7.82
N ASN A 15 0.89 10.19 8.67
CA ASN A 15 1.21 10.02 10.09
C ASN A 15 2.21 8.89 10.37
N GLU A 16 2.44 7.97 9.44
CA GLU A 16 3.40 6.88 9.65
C GLU A 16 4.86 7.37 9.55
N SER A 17 5.66 6.95 10.53
CA SER A 17 7.08 7.32 10.68
C SER A 17 8.02 6.17 10.30
N ARG A 18 7.58 4.92 10.43
CA ARG A 18 8.33 3.72 10.05
C ARG A 18 8.44 3.67 8.52
N ALA A 19 9.65 3.89 7.99
CA ALA A 19 9.90 3.98 6.55
C ALA A 19 9.36 2.77 5.78
N ILE A 20 9.52 1.56 6.32
CA ILE A 20 9.06 0.31 5.70
C ILE A 20 7.53 0.29 5.57
N LEU A 21 6.81 0.62 6.64
CA LEU A 21 5.36 0.64 6.60
C LEU A 21 4.83 1.80 5.75
N LYS A 22 5.50 2.96 5.79
CA LYS A 22 5.18 4.11 4.95
C LYS A 22 5.28 3.78 3.47
N GLU A 23 6.28 2.99 3.06
CA GLU A 23 6.43 2.53 1.68
C GLU A 23 5.29 1.58 1.25
N ARG A 24 4.88 0.66 2.14
CA ARG A 24 3.76 -0.26 1.90
C ARG A 24 2.41 0.47 1.85
N LEU A 25 2.21 1.47 2.72
CA LEU A 25 1.06 2.36 2.68
C LEU A 25 1.01 3.16 1.38
N LEU A 26 2.16 3.67 0.92
CA LEU A 26 2.26 4.38 -0.36
C LEU A 26 1.90 3.49 -1.55
N LEU A 27 2.30 2.22 -1.53
CA LEU A 27 1.88 1.23 -2.53
C LEU A 27 0.35 1.12 -2.57
N VAL A 28 -0.29 0.91 -1.42
CA VAL A 28 -1.74 0.74 -1.33
C VAL A 28 -2.48 2.02 -1.73
N LEU A 29 -2.03 3.18 -1.26
CA LEU A 29 -2.60 4.48 -1.61
C LEU A 29 -2.60 4.68 -3.14
N LYS A 30 -1.47 4.45 -3.81
CA LYS A 30 -1.38 4.62 -5.26
C LYS A 30 -2.20 3.58 -6.04
N ALA A 31 -2.13 2.31 -5.64
CA ALA A 31 -2.77 1.23 -6.39
C ALA A 31 -4.28 1.12 -6.14
N LYS A 32 -4.74 1.39 -4.92
CA LYS A 32 -6.15 1.25 -4.51
C LYS A 32 -6.86 2.58 -4.32
N GLY A 33 -6.18 3.57 -3.74
CA GLY A 33 -6.73 4.92 -3.59
C GLY A 33 -6.77 5.69 -4.90
N ASP A 34 -5.64 5.72 -5.62
CA ASP A 34 -5.51 6.47 -6.89
C ASP A 34 -5.81 5.62 -8.14
N GLY A 35 -6.02 4.30 -7.98
CA GLY A 35 -6.31 3.39 -9.09
C GLY A 35 -5.15 3.17 -10.07
N MET A 36 -3.91 3.48 -9.67
CA MET A 36 -2.75 3.29 -10.53
C MET A 36 -2.45 1.81 -10.79
N ILE A 37 -1.90 1.51 -11.97
CA ILE A 37 -1.46 0.17 -12.34
C ILE A 37 -0.33 -0.26 -11.38
N PRO A 38 -0.47 -1.41 -10.66
CA PRO A 38 0.53 -1.84 -9.66
C PRO A 38 1.97 -1.95 -10.21
N ALA A 39 2.13 -2.36 -11.46
CA ALA A 39 3.44 -2.44 -12.10
C ALA A 39 4.13 -1.06 -12.26
N LEU A 40 3.36 0.01 -12.47
CA LEU A 40 3.90 1.37 -12.55
C LEU A 40 4.27 1.89 -11.15
N VAL A 41 3.45 1.57 -10.15
CA VAL A 41 3.75 1.90 -8.76
C VAL A 41 5.03 1.20 -8.30
N ALA A 42 5.18 -0.09 -8.60
CA ALA A 42 6.38 -0.88 -8.30
C ALA A 42 7.64 -0.22 -8.88
N LYS A 43 7.58 0.21 -10.14
CA LYS A 43 8.69 0.92 -10.81
C LYS A 43 9.04 2.23 -10.10
N GLY A 44 8.04 3.01 -9.72
CA GLY A 44 8.23 4.27 -9.00
C GLY A 44 8.75 4.10 -7.57
N LEU A 45 8.56 2.91 -6.96
CA LEU A 45 9.09 2.57 -5.64
C LEU A 45 10.41 1.78 -5.70
N HIS A 46 10.95 1.53 -6.90
CA HIS A 46 12.11 0.66 -7.10
C HIS A 46 11.92 -0.76 -6.50
N ARG A 47 10.69 -1.29 -6.56
CA ARG A 47 10.33 -2.63 -6.07
C ARG A 47 9.99 -3.59 -7.20
N SER A 48 10.07 -4.89 -6.90
CA SER A 48 9.70 -5.94 -7.84
C SER A 48 8.17 -6.07 -7.95
N ARG A 49 7.71 -6.66 -9.07
CA ARG A 49 6.29 -6.99 -9.24
C ARG A 49 5.79 -7.99 -8.19
N SER A 50 6.63 -8.94 -7.78
CA SER A 50 6.28 -9.91 -6.73
C SER A 50 6.06 -9.23 -5.39
N TRP A 51 6.98 -8.35 -4.96
CA TRP A 51 6.83 -7.55 -3.75
C TRP A 51 5.51 -6.78 -3.76
N THR A 52 5.18 -6.12 -4.87
CA THR A 52 3.91 -5.40 -5.02
C THR A 52 2.69 -6.32 -4.91
N SER A 53 2.68 -7.46 -5.61
CA SER A 53 1.59 -8.44 -5.54
C SER A 53 1.40 -8.96 -4.12
N ASP A 54 2.48 -9.29 -3.42
CA ASP A 54 2.44 -9.86 -2.07
C ASP A 54 1.82 -8.89 -1.07
N TRP A 55 2.25 -7.62 -1.07
CA TRP A 55 1.71 -6.62 -0.13
C TRP A 55 0.27 -6.24 -0.45
N LEU A 56 -0.11 -6.15 -1.73
CA LEU A 56 -1.50 -5.90 -2.10
C LEU A 56 -2.41 -7.08 -1.73
N ALA A 57 -1.90 -8.32 -1.84
CA ALA A 57 -2.63 -9.51 -1.41
C ALA A 57 -2.80 -9.54 0.11
N ARG A 58 -1.75 -9.23 0.87
CA ARG A 58 -1.82 -9.11 2.34
C ARG A 58 -2.81 -8.03 2.76
N TYR A 59 -2.72 -6.83 2.19
CA TYR A 59 -3.68 -5.75 2.47
C TYR A 59 -5.13 -6.16 2.17
N ARG A 60 -5.36 -6.85 1.06
CA ARG A 60 -6.71 -7.35 0.69
C ARG A 60 -7.26 -8.34 1.72
N LYS A 61 -6.40 -9.15 2.32
CA LYS A 61 -6.78 -10.23 3.24
C LYS A 61 -6.89 -9.77 4.69
N GLU A 62 -6.00 -8.89 5.12
CA GLU A 62 -5.73 -8.56 6.52
C GLU A 62 -5.86 -7.05 6.80
N GLY A 63 -6.14 -6.23 5.79
CA GLY A 63 -6.21 -4.79 5.95
C GLY A 63 -4.84 -4.17 6.26
N ILE A 64 -4.82 -3.13 7.08
CA ILE A 64 -3.59 -2.42 7.46
C ILE A 64 -2.64 -3.31 8.26
N ASP A 65 -3.18 -4.18 9.12
CA ASP A 65 -2.39 -5.10 9.94
C ASP A 65 -1.51 -6.02 9.08
N GLY A 66 -2.01 -6.39 7.88
CA GLY A 66 -1.25 -7.17 6.90
C GLY A 66 -0.01 -6.45 6.34
N LEU A 67 0.11 -5.14 6.53
CA LEU A 67 1.25 -4.33 6.10
C LEU A 67 2.31 -4.15 7.18
N GLU A 68 2.05 -4.51 8.45
CA GLU A 68 2.98 -4.26 9.55
C GLU A 68 4.09 -5.32 9.69
N ASN A 69 3.86 -6.53 9.18
CA ASN A 69 4.81 -7.66 9.21
C ASN A 69 5.94 -7.55 8.19
#